data_AF-A0A6H1WRR8-F1
#
_entry.id   AF-A0A6H1WRR8-F1
#
_cell.length_a   1.000
_cell.length_b   1.000
_cell.length_c   1.000
_cell.angle_alpha   90.00
_cell.angle_beta   90.00
_cell.angle_gamma   90.00
#
_symmetry.space_group_name_H-M   'P 1'
#
loop_
_entity.id
_entity.type
_entity.pdbx_description
1 polymer ?
#
loop_
_entity_poly.entity_id
_entity_poly.type
_entity_poly.pdbx_seq_one_letter_code
_entity_poly.pdbx_strand_id
1 'polypeptide(L)'
;MKVRYFLPLIFLGLLWACAPKALYLLDVTEPVIPPDSPQRPWIMIGSRKWGSSKLFQKFCLKGEFRKILKEARLPEEKQRELFEAACGPERSTAAFVRAYYSLDDEARINLREKLENHGYILNEFPC
;
A
#
# COMPACT_ATOMS: atom_id res chain seq x y z
N MET A 1 32.02 36.43 36.35
CA MET A 1 30.63 36.74 35.94
C MET A 1 30.16 35.63 34.99
N LYS A 2 29.03 34.98 35.32
CA LYS A 2 28.40 33.92 34.51
C LYS A 2 27.52 34.58 33.45
N VAL A 3 27.79 34.36 32.17
CA VAL A 3 26.85 34.69 31.10
C VAL A 3 26.26 33.38 30.59
N ARG A 4 25.03 33.10 31.00
CA ARG A 4 24.19 32.02 30.48
C ARG A 4 23.57 32.52 29.17
N TYR A 5 24.04 32.00 28.04
CA TYR A 5 23.30 32.14 26.80
C TYR A 5 22.28 31.01 26.71
N PHE A 6 21.04 31.37 27.05
CA PHE A 6 19.83 30.64 26.73
C PHE A 6 19.49 31.03 25.29
N LEU A 7 19.56 30.10 24.33
CA LEU A 7 18.96 30.27 23.01
C LEU A 7 18.12 29.04 22.66
N PRO A 8 16.99 29.25 21.98
CA PRO A 8 15.75 28.56 22.26
C PRO A 8 15.59 27.27 21.45
N LEU A 9 14.91 26.29 22.07
CA LEU A 9 14.25 25.19 21.38
C LEU A 9 13.26 25.77 20.34
N ILE A 10 13.64 25.84 19.08
CA ILE A 10 12.68 25.95 17.96
C ILE A 10 13.11 24.94 16.90
N PHE A 11 12.89 23.65 17.19
CA PHE A 11 13.05 22.55 16.22
C PHE A 11 12.06 21.41 16.52
N LEU A 12 10.84 21.75 16.96
CA LEU A 12 9.78 20.77 17.20
C LEU A 12 8.47 21.32 16.66
N GLY A 13 8.19 21.09 15.38
CA GLY A 13 6.84 21.29 14.89
C GLY A 13 6.71 21.55 13.40
N LEU A 14 7.32 20.74 12.53
CA LEU A 14 6.99 20.74 11.09
C LEU A 14 7.39 19.46 10.33
N LEU A 15 7.61 18.34 11.02
CA LEU A 15 7.80 17.02 10.39
C LEU A 15 6.79 16.01 10.94
N TRP A 16 5.51 16.40 10.99
CA TRP A 16 4.45 15.40 10.84
C TRP A 16 4.25 15.18 9.34
N ALA A 17 5.28 14.61 8.71
CA ALA A 17 5.12 13.97 7.41
C ALA A 17 4.14 12.83 7.67
N CYS A 18 2.88 13.06 7.31
CA CYS A 18 1.83 12.13 7.66
C CYS A 18 1.95 10.92 6.76
N ALA A 19 2.56 9.84 7.29
CA ALA A 19 2.64 8.58 6.58
C ALA A 19 1.21 8.12 6.23
N PRO A 20 0.98 7.65 5.00
CA PRO A 20 -0.36 7.31 4.55
C PRO A 20 -0.96 6.24 5.45
N LYS A 21 -2.21 6.46 5.87
CA LYS A 21 -2.91 5.54 6.78
C LYS A 21 -3.33 4.25 6.08
N ALA A 22 -3.44 4.29 4.75
CA ALA A 22 -3.86 3.16 3.92
C ALA A 22 -3.29 3.25 2.51
N LEU A 23 -3.24 2.09 1.85
CA LEU A 23 -3.05 1.97 0.41
C LEU A 23 -4.33 1.36 -0.19
N TYR A 24 -4.78 1.89 -1.31
CA TYR A 24 -5.91 1.33 -2.05
C TYR A 24 -5.49 0.91 -3.46
N LEU A 25 -6.10 -0.17 -3.92
CA LEU A 25 -5.87 -0.77 -5.22
C LEU A 25 -7.08 -0.52 -6.10
N LEU A 26 -6.87 0.06 -7.28
CA LEU A 26 -7.88 0.28 -8.31
C LEU A 26 -7.69 -0.73 -9.43
N ASP A 27 -8.74 -1.48 -9.81
CA ASP A 27 -8.70 -2.37 -10.97
C ASP A 27 -8.99 -1.57 -12.25
N VAL A 28 -8.02 -1.55 -13.16
CA VAL A 28 -8.08 -0.83 -14.44
C VAL A 28 -8.19 -1.74 -15.64
N THR A 29 -8.39 -3.05 -15.43
CA THR A 29 -8.47 -4.05 -16.50
C THR A 29 -9.76 -3.96 -17.33
N GLU A 30 -10.82 -3.35 -16.82
CA GLU A 30 -12.10 -3.21 -17.53
C GLU A 30 -12.10 -1.92 -18.40
N PRO A 31 -12.08 -2.02 -19.74
CA PRO A 31 -11.88 -0.88 -20.64
C PRO A 31 -13.10 0.06 -20.77
N VAL A 32 -14.27 -0.36 -20.26
CA VAL A 32 -15.55 0.34 -20.47
C VAL A 32 -15.79 1.43 -19.43
N ILE A 33 -15.15 1.34 -18.27
CA ILE A 33 -15.34 2.30 -17.17
C ILE A 33 -14.26 3.37 -17.31
N PRO A 34 -14.55 4.68 -17.32
CA PRO A 34 -13.51 5.71 -17.29
C PRO A 34 -12.56 5.56 -16.09
N PRO A 35 -11.28 5.98 -16.18
CA PRO A 35 -10.32 5.94 -15.06
C PRO A 35 -10.86 6.59 -13.77
N ASP A 36 -11.58 7.70 -13.91
CA ASP A 36 -12.10 8.50 -12.79
C ASP A 36 -13.54 8.15 -12.38
N SER A 37 -14.09 7.06 -12.92
CA SER A 37 -15.47 6.69 -12.62
C SER A 37 -15.59 6.11 -11.20
N PRO A 38 -16.57 6.58 -10.39
CA PRO A 38 -16.82 6.03 -9.05
C PRO A 38 -17.30 4.57 -9.06
N GLN A 39 -17.65 4.04 -10.24
CA GLN A 39 -18.10 2.66 -10.42
C GLN A 39 -16.94 1.67 -10.58
N ARG A 40 -15.71 2.18 -10.72
CA ARG A 40 -14.53 1.36 -10.93
C ARG A 40 -14.23 0.53 -9.67
N PRO A 41 -13.99 -0.79 -9.79
CA PRO A 41 -13.70 -1.62 -8.64
C PRO A 41 -12.41 -1.18 -7.94
N TRP A 42 -12.48 -0.92 -6.65
CA TRP A 42 -11.33 -0.63 -5.80
C TRP A 42 -11.41 -1.40 -4.50
N ILE A 43 -10.26 -1.65 -3.85
CA ILE A 43 -10.18 -2.20 -2.49
C ILE A 43 -9.18 -1.41 -1.67
N MET A 44 -9.47 -1.21 -0.39
CA MET A 44 -8.44 -0.80 0.57
C MET A 44 -7.67 -2.05 1.00
N ILE A 45 -6.37 -2.09 0.73
CA ILE A 45 -5.58 -3.30 0.97
C ILE A 45 -5.51 -3.58 2.48
N GLY A 46 -5.66 -4.85 2.85
CA GLY A 46 -5.73 -5.29 4.25
C GLY A 46 -7.06 -5.00 4.94
N SER A 47 -8.01 -4.33 4.30
CA SER A 47 -9.34 -4.08 4.87
C SER A 47 -10.28 -5.28 4.67
N ARG A 48 -11.19 -5.50 5.63
CA ARG A 48 -12.34 -6.43 5.48
C ARG A 48 -13.63 -5.72 5.06
N LYS A 49 -13.70 -4.40 5.22
CA LYS A 49 -14.96 -3.64 5.16
C LYS A 49 -15.04 -2.66 4.00
N TRP A 50 -13.93 -2.43 3.29
CA TRP A 50 -13.80 -1.33 2.34
C TRP A 50 -13.43 -1.82 0.95
N GLY A 51 -14.30 -1.56 -0.01
CA GLY A 51 -14.10 -1.83 -1.44
C GLY A 51 -14.91 -3.01 -2.00
N SER A 52 -14.56 -3.40 -3.22
CA SER A 52 -15.25 -4.42 -4.02
C SER A 52 -14.88 -5.84 -3.58
N SER A 53 -15.90 -6.60 -3.15
CA SER A 53 -15.75 -8.03 -2.83
C SER A 53 -15.28 -8.86 -4.04
N LYS A 54 -15.72 -8.51 -5.26
CA LYS A 54 -15.30 -9.18 -6.50
C LYS A 54 -13.80 -9.00 -6.73
N LEU A 55 -13.30 -7.77 -6.55
CA LEU A 55 -11.88 -7.47 -6.67
C LEU A 55 -11.08 -8.17 -5.57
N PHE A 56 -11.54 -8.18 -4.32
CA PHE A 56 -10.89 -8.92 -3.25
C PHE A 56 -10.77 -10.42 -3.57
N GLN A 57 -11.83 -11.06 -4.08
CA GLN A 57 -11.79 -12.46 -4.47
C GLN A 57 -10.76 -12.72 -5.56
N LYS A 58 -10.73 -11.88 -6.60
CA LYS A 58 -9.77 -11.96 -7.70
C LYS A 58 -8.32 -11.79 -7.20
N PHE A 59 -8.08 -10.68 -6.50
CA PHE A 59 -6.74 -10.31 -6.04
C PHE A 59 -6.18 -11.27 -4.98
N CYS A 60 -6.96 -11.60 -3.95
CA CYS A 60 -6.50 -12.40 -2.81
C CYS A 60 -6.79 -13.90 -2.94
N LEU A 61 -8.03 -14.28 -3.26
CA LEU A 61 -8.45 -15.69 -3.17
C LEU A 61 -8.10 -16.50 -4.43
N LYS A 62 -8.17 -15.88 -5.61
CA LYS A 62 -7.74 -16.51 -6.87
C LYS A 62 -6.22 -16.44 -7.09
N GLY A 63 -5.49 -15.83 -6.16
CA GLY A 63 -4.03 -15.91 -6.10
C GLY A 63 -3.28 -14.92 -7.00
N GLU A 64 -3.94 -13.92 -7.58
CA GLU A 64 -3.26 -12.92 -8.42
C GLU A 64 -2.21 -12.14 -7.66
N PHE A 65 -2.47 -11.74 -6.41
CA PHE A 65 -1.47 -11.03 -5.62
C PHE A 65 -0.23 -11.89 -5.34
N ARG A 66 -0.40 -13.20 -5.10
CA ARG A 66 0.73 -14.13 -4.96
C ARG A 66 1.56 -14.20 -6.24
N LYS A 67 0.91 -14.16 -7.40
CA LYS A 67 1.59 -14.15 -8.70
C LYS A 67 2.42 -12.87 -8.88
N ILE A 68 1.82 -11.71 -8.60
CA ILE A 68 2.46 -10.39 -8.68
C ILE A 68 3.68 -10.31 -7.75
N LEU A 69 3.55 -10.78 -6.50
CA LEU A 69 4.65 -10.80 -5.52
C LEU A 69 5.83 -11.67 -5.99
N LYS A 70 5.56 -12.80 -6.65
CA LYS A 70 6.60 -13.65 -7.24
C LYS A 70 7.28 -12.97 -8.43
N GLU A 71 6.52 -12.30 -9.29
CA GLU A 71 7.05 -11.56 -10.44
C GLU A 71 7.86 -10.33 -10.03
N ALA A 72 7.54 -9.73 -8.89
CA ALA A 72 8.32 -8.66 -8.27
C ALA A 72 9.65 -9.14 -7.69
N ARG A 73 9.93 -10.47 -7.72
CA ARG A 73 11.20 -11.08 -7.28
C ARG A 73 11.64 -10.65 -5.88
N LEU A 74 10.69 -10.36 -5.00
CA LEU A 74 10.97 -9.99 -3.61
C LEU A 74 11.51 -11.21 -2.84
N PRO A 75 12.28 -11.01 -1.75
CA PRO A 75 12.61 -12.11 -0.85
C PRO A 75 11.34 -12.83 -0.36
N GLU A 76 11.41 -14.16 -0.19
CA GLU A 76 10.25 -14.98 0.19
C GLU A 76 9.59 -14.50 1.48
N GLU A 77 10.39 -14.07 2.46
CA GLU A 77 9.90 -13.47 3.69
C GLU A 77 9.03 -12.23 3.44
N LYS A 78 9.48 -11.33 2.55
CA LYS A 78 8.74 -10.11 2.18
C LYS A 78 7.49 -10.41 1.39
N GLN A 79 7.53 -11.40 0.49
CA GLN A 79 6.32 -11.87 -0.20
C GLN A 79 5.28 -12.37 0.80
N ARG A 80 5.68 -13.18 1.78
CA ARG A 80 4.80 -13.69 2.83
C ARG A 80 4.25 -12.55 3.68
N GLU A 81 5.10 -11.65 4.15
CA GLU A 81 4.70 -10.50 4.97
C GLU A 81 3.63 -9.64 4.27
N LEU A 82 3.86 -9.26 3.02
CA LEU A 82 2.91 -8.49 2.21
C LEU A 82 1.61 -9.25 1.98
N PHE A 83 1.70 -10.54 1.63
CA PHE A 83 0.51 -11.35 1.39
C PHE A 83 -0.35 -11.51 2.64
N GLU A 84 0.24 -11.85 3.78
CA GLU A 84 -0.50 -12.01 5.03
C GLU A 84 -1.13 -10.68 5.48
N ALA A 85 -0.41 -9.58 5.34
CA ALA A 85 -0.93 -8.26 5.67
C ALA A 85 -2.11 -7.82 4.77
N ALA A 86 -2.10 -8.21 3.49
CA ALA A 86 -3.15 -7.86 2.53
C ALA A 86 -4.35 -8.82 2.54
N CYS A 87 -4.08 -10.12 2.56
CA CYS A 87 -5.01 -11.20 2.20
C CYS A 87 -5.16 -12.27 3.29
N GLY A 88 -4.28 -12.28 4.30
CA GLY A 88 -4.28 -13.25 5.38
C GLY A 88 -5.51 -13.18 6.29
N PRO A 89 -5.64 -14.13 7.23
CA PRO A 89 -6.70 -14.10 8.24
C PRO A 89 -6.60 -12.82 9.07
N GLU A 90 -5.41 -12.46 9.55
CA GLU A 90 -5.15 -11.25 10.36
C GLU A 90 -4.82 -10.01 9.53
N ARG A 91 -5.31 -9.97 8.28
CA ARG A 91 -5.07 -8.83 7.38
C ARG A 91 -5.48 -7.50 8.02
N SER A 92 -4.65 -6.48 7.85
CA SER A 92 -4.95 -5.13 8.29
C SER A 92 -4.26 -4.10 7.41
N THR A 93 -4.94 -2.98 7.20
CA THR A 93 -4.42 -1.85 6.43
C THR A 93 -3.09 -1.33 7.00
N ALA A 94 -3.00 -1.21 8.33
CA ALA A 94 -1.79 -0.76 8.99
C ALA A 94 -0.62 -1.76 8.84
N ALA A 95 -0.89 -3.07 8.90
CA ALA A 95 0.15 -4.06 8.64
C ALA A 95 0.65 -3.98 7.19
N PHE A 96 -0.26 -3.79 6.22
CA PHE A 96 0.12 -3.72 4.82
C PHE A 96 0.97 -2.48 4.51
N VAL A 97 0.58 -1.31 5.02
CA VAL A 97 1.36 -0.08 4.91
C VAL A 97 2.76 -0.29 5.47
N ARG A 98 2.89 -0.84 6.69
CA ARG A 98 4.20 -1.11 7.30
C ARG A 98 5.04 -2.08 6.46
N ALA A 99 4.45 -3.18 5.99
CA ALA A 99 5.15 -4.15 5.16
C ALA A 99 5.63 -3.51 3.84
N TYR A 100 4.78 -2.73 3.18
CA TYR A 100 5.10 -2.05 1.92
C TYR A 100 6.20 -1.00 2.06
N TYR A 101 6.18 -0.18 3.12
CA TYR A 101 7.24 0.81 3.36
C TYR A 101 8.49 0.23 4.06
N SER A 102 8.46 -1.04 4.47
CA SER A 102 9.66 -1.76 4.90
C SER A 102 10.53 -2.23 3.73
N LEU A 103 9.98 -2.21 2.51
CA LEU A 103 10.74 -2.44 1.29
C LEU A 103 11.65 -1.25 1.03
N ASP A 104 12.84 -1.51 0.50
CA ASP A 104 13.65 -0.47 -0.13
C ASP A 104 12.92 0.13 -1.36
N ASP A 105 13.44 1.26 -1.82
CA ASP A 105 12.80 2.04 -2.88
C ASP A 105 12.72 1.27 -4.20
N GLU A 106 13.75 0.49 -4.55
CA GLU A 106 13.80 -0.30 -5.78
C GLU A 106 12.75 -1.41 -5.76
N ALA A 107 12.69 -2.17 -4.66
CA ALA A 107 11.69 -3.23 -4.45
C ALA A 107 10.27 -2.67 -4.47
N ARG A 108 10.06 -1.49 -3.90
CA ARG A 108 8.76 -0.82 -3.86
C ARG A 108 8.32 -0.33 -5.24
N ILE A 109 9.23 0.28 -6.00
CA ILE A 109 9.00 0.69 -7.40
C ILE A 109 8.66 -0.53 -8.25
N ASN A 110 9.48 -1.59 -8.19
CA ASN A 110 9.25 -2.80 -8.96
C ASN A 110 7.91 -3.47 -8.61
N LEU A 111 7.54 -3.53 -7.32
CA LEU A 111 6.22 -4.04 -6.91
C LEU A 111 5.08 -3.21 -7.50
N ARG A 112 5.19 -1.88 -7.49
CA ARG A 112 4.20 -0.98 -8.11
C ARG A 112 4.09 -1.24 -9.62
N GLU A 113 5.21 -1.33 -10.32
CA GLU A 113 5.22 -1.66 -11.75
C GLU A 113 4.59 -3.04 -12.04
N LYS A 114 4.84 -4.06 -11.21
CA LYS A 114 4.19 -5.37 -11.39
C LYS A 114 2.69 -5.31 -11.14
N LEU A 115 2.22 -4.51 -10.18
CA LEU A 115 0.79 -4.27 -10.01
C LEU A 115 0.19 -3.61 -11.27
N GLU A 116 0.84 -2.58 -11.79
CA GLU A 116 0.39 -1.85 -12.99
C GLU A 116 0.34 -2.75 -14.25
N ASN A 117 1.34 -3.62 -14.42
CA ASN A 117 1.36 -4.60 -15.51
C ASN A 117 0.21 -5.62 -15.44
N HIS A 118 -0.37 -5.85 -14.25
CA HIS A 118 -1.56 -6.68 -14.07
C HIS A 118 -2.85 -5.85 -14.07
N GLY A 119 -2.77 -4.57 -14.44
CA GLY A 119 -3.91 -3.66 -14.51
C GLY A 119 -4.39 -3.18 -13.15
N TYR A 120 -3.47 -2.98 -12.21
CA TYR A 120 -3.76 -2.39 -10.91
C TYR A 120 -3.01 -1.10 -10.67
N ILE A 121 -3.73 -0.07 -10.23
CA ILE A 121 -3.10 1.18 -9.76
C ILE A 121 -3.10 1.17 -8.23
N LEU A 122 -1.92 1.34 -7.64
CA LEU A 122 -1.73 1.43 -6.20
C LEU A 122 -1.60 2.89 -5.79
N ASN A 123 -2.56 3.37 -5.00
CA ASN A 123 -2.62 4.76 -4.55
C ASN A 123 -2.55 4.86 -3.02
N GLU A 124 -2.05 5.99 -2.56
CA GLU A 124 -2.02 6.34 -1.14
C GLU A 124 -3.35 6.97 -0.73
N PHE A 125 -3.93 6.50 0.37
CA PHE A 125 -5.03 7.20 1.02
C PHE A 125 -4.41 8.26 1.95
N PRO A 126 -4.57 9.56 1.62
CA PRO A 126 -3.91 10.59 2.39
C PRO A 126 -4.41 10.61 3.83
N CYS A 127 -3.54 11.14 4.69
CA CYS A 127 -3.98 11.72 5.94
C CYS A 127 -4.82 12.98 5.70
#